data_AF-A0A9D4VM17-F1
#
_entry.id   AF-A0A9D4VM17-F1
#
_cell.length_a   1.000
_cell.length_b   1.000
_cell.length_c   1.000
_cell.angle_alpha   90.00
_cell.angle_beta   90.00
_cell.angle_gamma   90.00
#
_symmetry.space_group_name_H-M   'P 1'
#
loop_
_entity.id
_entity.type
_entity.pdbx_description
1 polymer ?
#
loop_
_entity_poly.entity_id
_entity_poly.type
_entity_poly.pdbx_seq_one_letter_code
_entity_poly.pdbx_strand_id
1 'polypeptide(L)'
;EMMQNYGSTVKLLSDQESLNKMHFDDAYGAYFDFGNHTEKVRLEWKELKAENNHVTRQLVREVLESPVLRLVPHIGYVNFFPFMGKIIPSGSWILEKQLELISNRSLLWSDYGLRSLATTSSLYMKYNNEHDAPYWRGSIWINMNYRVLSALHHYSEENGPYQDRAKAMYKELRSNLIRNIVRNYRQTGFLWEQYDQINGNGKGAHPFTGWTSLAVLIMAEAYDTI
;
A
#
# COMPACT_ATOMS: atom_id res chain seq x y z
N GLU A 1 -33.65 13.48 8.62
CA GLU A 1 -33.19 13.39 7.21
C GLU A 1 -31.70 13.11 7.05
N MET A 2 -30.77 13.90 7.59
CA MET A 2 -29.31 13.66 7.39
C MET A 2 -28.81 12.27 7.86
N MET A 3 -29.21 11.78 9.04
CA MET A 3 -28.80 10.45 9.52
C MET A 3 -29.35 9.30 8.66
N GLN A 4 -30.55 9.44 8.09
CA GLN A 4 -31.10 8.45 7.15
C GLN A 4 -30.29 8.41 5.85
N ASN A 5 -29.77 9.56 5.40
CA ASN A 5 -28.94 9.68 4.20
C ASN A 5 -27.58 8.97 4.38
N TYR A 6 -26.87 9.22 5.48
CA TYR A 6 -25.60 8.53 5.74
C TYR A 6 -25.74 7.01 5.88
N GLY A 7 -26.80 6.53 6.56
CA GLY A 7 -27.04 5.09 6.69
C GLY A 7 -27.26 4.40 5.34
N SER A 8 -28.00 5.03 4.42
CA SER A 8 -28.16 4.51 3.05
C SER A 8 -26.87 4.56 2.24
N THR A 9 -26.08 5.63 2.39
CA THR A 9 -24.79 5.77 1.69
C THR A 9 -23.78 4.73 2.17
N VAL A 10 -23.72 4.45 3.48
CA VAL A 10 -22.86 3.39 4.02
C VAL A 10 -23.26 2.04 3.41
N LYS A 11 -24.55 1.68 3.46
CA LYS A 11 -25.03 0.42 2.86
C LYS A 11 -24.69 0.29 1.38
N LEU A 12 -24.82 1.38 0.62
CA LEU A 12 -24.50 1.41 -0.80
C LEU A 12 -23.00 1.24 -1.06
N LEU A 13 -22.15 1.94 -0.32
CA LEU A 13 -20.69 1.95 -0.54
C LEU A 13 -19.96 0.77 0.13
N SER A 14 -20.57 0.13 1.12
CA SER A 14 -20.07 -1.10 1.74
C SER A 14 -20.60 -2.37 1.07
N ASP A 15 -21.42 -2.24 0.02
CA ASP A 15 -21.91 -3.40 -0.72
C ASP A 15 -20.77 -4.09 -1.48
N GLN A 16 -20.40 -5.28 -1.02
CA GLN A 16 -19.24 -6.01 -1.54
C GLN A 16 -19.45 -6.40 -3.01
N GLU A 17 -20.67 -6.76 -3.42
CA GLU A 17 -20.96 -7.18 -4.79
C GLU A 17 -20.73 -6.02 -5.78
N SER A 18 -21.25 -4.84 -5.46
CA SER A 18 -21.03 -3.62 -6.23
C SER A 18 -19.55 -3.26 -6.31
N LEU A 19 -18.83 -3.32 -5.18
CA LEU A 19 -17.39 -3.08 -5.15
C LEU A 19 -16.62 -4.08 -6.02
N ASN A 20 -16.96 -5.36 -5.94
CA ASN A 20 -16.32 -6.42 -6.71
C ASN A 20 -16.53 -6.22 -8.21
N LYS A 21 -17.77 -5.90 -8.62
CA LYS A 21 -18.10 -5.63 -10.03
C LYS A 21 -17.28 -4.50 -10.65
N MET A 22 -16.88 -3.51 -9.85
CA MET A 22 -16.16 -2.33 -10.33
C MET A 22 -14.64 -2.47 -10.26
N HIS A 23 -14.13 -3.16 -9.24
CA HIS A 23 -12.71 -3.09 -8.89
C HIS A 23 -12.02 -4.45 -8.71
N PHE A 24 -12.76 -5.54 -8.55
CA PHE A 24 -12.15 -6.83 -8.24
C PHE A 24 -11.82 -7.60 -9.50
N ASP A 25 -10.60 -8.12 -9.58
CA ASP A 25 -10.17 -9.06 -10.60
C ASP A 25 -10.16 -10.47 -10.01
N ASP A 26 -11.05 -11.34 -10.51
CA ASP A 26 -11.19 -12.72 -10.01
C ASP A 26 -9.94 -13.58 -10.26
N ALA A 27 -9.19 -13.32 -11.34
CA ALA A 27 -8.02 -14.11 -11.69
C ALA A 27 -6.83 -13.79 -10.78
N TYR A 28 -6.65 -12.52 -10.43
CA TYR A 28 -5.59 -12.07 -9.53
C TYR A 28 -6.01 -12.11 -8.05
N GLY A 29 -7.31 -12.14 -7.75
CA GLY A 29 -7.82 -12.11 -6.38
C GLY A 29 -7.57 -10.79 -5.66
N ALA A 30 -7.58 -9.67 -6.40
CA ALA A 30 -7.22 -8.35 -5.89
C ALA A 30 -8.12 -7.23 -6.44
N TYR A 31 -8.24 -6.16 -5.67
CA TYR A 31 -8.91 -4.94 -6.11
C TYR A 31 -7.92 -4.02 -6.84
N PHE A 32 -8.35 -3.38 -7.92
CA PHE A 32 -7.52 -2.48 -8.72
C PHE A 32 -8.26 -1.21 -9.11
N ASP A 33 -7.49 -0.16 -9.37
CA ASP A 33 -7.99 1.02 -10.08
C ASP A 33 -8.27 0.66 -11.54
N PHE A 34 -9.21 1.36 -12.16
CA PHE A 34 -9.57 1.21 -13.58
C PHE A 34 -9.31 2.52 -14.34
N GLY A 35 -8.72 2.42 -15.54
CA GLY A 35 -8.47 3.61 -16.36
C GLY A 35 -7.90 3.31 -17.73
N ASN A 36 -7.68 4.37 -18.51
CA ASN A 36 -7.02 4.28 -19.81
C ASN A 36 -5.51 4.12 -19.62
N HIS A 37 -5.01 2.88 -19.65
CA HIS A 37 -3.68 2.53 -19.16
C HIS A 37 -2.84 1.70 -20.14
N THR A 38 -1.52 1.83 -20.04
CA THR A 38 -0.51 1.01 -20.72
C THR A 38 0.74 0.86 -19.85
N GLU A 39 1.22 -0.37 -19.72
CA GLU A 39 2.49 -0.69 -19.04
C GLU A 39 3.72 -0.39 -19.93
N LYS A 40 3.50 -0.14 -21.23
CA LYS A 40 4.59 0.08 -22.19
C LYS A 40 4.98 1.54 -22.22
N VAL A 41 5.56 2.00 -21.11
CA VAL A 41 6.07 3.36 -20.93
C VAL A 41 7.49 3.31 -20.40
N ARG A 42 8.31 4.30 -20.74
CA ARG A 42 9.65 4.45 -20.18
C ARG A 42 10.03 5.92 -20.08
N LEU A 43 11.02 6.20 -19.24
CA LEU A 43 11.70 7.49 -19.23
C LEU A 43 12.90 7.41 -20.18
N GLU A 44 13.02 8.39 -21.07
CA GLU A 44 14.09 8.48 -22.08
C GLU A 44 14.68 9.89 -22.11
N TRP A 45 16.01 9.98 -22.17
CA TRP A 45 16.70 11.24 -22.35
C TRP A 45 16.60 11.72 -23.80
N LYS A 46 15.98 12.88 -24.03
CA LYS A 46 15.91 13.51 -25.35
C LYS A 46 16.65 14.83 -25.35
N GLU A 47 17.34 15.10 -26.47
CA GLU A 47 18.00 16.37 -26.74
C GLU A 47 16.99 17.31 -27.40
N LEU A 48 16.72 18.43 -26.74
CA LEU A 48 15.87 19.50 -27.23
C LEU A 48 16.75 20.68 -27.62
N LYS A 49 16.65 21.09 -28.88
CA LYS A 49 17.27 22.34 -29.36
C LYS A 49 16.44 23.51 -28.85
N ALA A 50 17.02 24.33 -27.99
CA ALA A 50 16.44 25.60 -27.61
C ALA A 50 16.56 26.62 -28.76
N GLU A 51 15.68 27.64 -28.77
CA GLU A 51 15.61 28.66 -29.82
C GLU A 51 16.93 29.44 -30.04
N ASN A 52 17.82 29.42 -29.05
CA ASN A 52 19.14 30.05 -29.03
C ASN A 52 20.30 29.09 -29.39
N ASN A 53 20.05 27.99 -30.13
CA ASN A 53 21.04 26.96 -30.50
C ASN A 53 21.70 26.22 -29.31
N HIS A 54 21.21 26.41 -28.09
CA HIS A 54 21.67 25.63 -26.94
C HIS A 54 20.97 24.27 -26.93
N VAL A 55 21.74 23.19 -26.77
CA VAL A 55 21.17 21.84 -26.61
C VAL A 55 20.91 21.59 -25.14
N THR A 56 19.65 21.34 -24.79
CA THR A 56 19.26 20.91 -23.44
C THR A 56 18.87 19.43 -23.49
N ARG A 57 19.26 18.67 -22.47
CA ARG A 57 18.75 17.30 -22.28
C ARG A 57 17.60 17.32 -21.30
N GLN A 58 16.53 16.63 -21.63
CA GLN A 58 15.38 16.45 -20.74
C GLN A 58 14.99 14.97 -20.70
N LEU A 59 14.68 14.50 -19.49
CA LEU A 59 14.12 13.17 -19.29
C LEU A 59 12.62 13.22 -19.54
N VAL A 60 12.15 12.62 -20.63
CA VAL A 60 10.74 12.63 -21.03
C VAL A 60 10.14 11.24 -20.93
N ARG A 61 8.83 11.19 -20.67
CA ARG A 61 8.06 9.94 -20.75
C ARG A 61 7.76 9.62 -22.20
N GLU A 62 8.18 8.44 -22.64
CA GLU A 62 7.83 7.86 -23.92
C GLU A 62 6.74 6.80 -23.73
N VAL A 63 5.74 6.81 -24.61
CA VAL A 63 4.66 5.82 -24.67
C VAL A 63 4.91 4.92 -25.88
N LEU A 64 5.12 3.63 -25.63
CA LEU A 64 5.50 2.64 -26.64
C LEU A 64 4.30 1.85 -27.19
N GLU A 65 3.18 1.85 -26.46
CA GLU A 65 1.92 1.23 -26.87
C GLU A 65 0.76 2.12 -26.46
N SER A 66 -0.22 2.31 -27.34
CA SER A 66 -1.41 3.09 -27.03
C SER A 66 -2.14 2.53 -25.81
N PRO A 67 -2.56 3.37 -24.85
CA PRO A 67 -3.33 2.91 -23.70
C PRO A 67 -4.72 2.42 -24.11
N VAL A 68 -5.28 1.52 -23.31
CA VAL A 68 -6.67 1.10 -23.42
C VAL A 68 -7.32 1.08 -22.05
N LEU A 69 -8.65 1.11 -21.99
CA LEU A 69 -9.39 0.93 -20.74
C LEU A 69 -9.15 -0.47 -20.16
N ARG A 70 -8.55 -0.53 -18.96
CA ARG A 70 -8.26 -1.77 -18.23
C ARG A 70 -8.04 -1.48 -16.74
N LEU A 71 -7.97 -2.55 -15.94
CA LEU A 71 -7.46 -2.47 -14.57
C LEU A 71 -5.96 -2.16 -14.58
N VAL A 72 -5.52 -1.32 -13.66
CA VAL A 72 -4.11 -0.90 -13.51
C VAL A 72 -3.36 -1.96 -12.70
N PRO A 73 -2.40 -2.70 -13.29
CA PRO A 73 -1.87 -3.95 -12.72
C PRO A 73 -0.75 -3.68 -11.70
N HIS A 74 -1.05 -2.92 -10.65
CA HIS A 74 -0.09 -2.59 -9.60
C HIS A 74 -0.63 -3.02 -8.25
N ILE A 75 0.01 -4.03 -7.66
CA ILE A 75 -0.26 -4.48 -6.30
C ILE A 75 0.54 -3.64 -5.30
N GLY A 76 -0.13 -3.10 -4.30
CA GLY A 76 0.40 -2.21 -3.27
C GLY A 76 -0.69 -1.85 -2.26
N TYR A 77 -0.49 -0.80 -1.47
CA TYR A 77 -1.45 -0.43 -0.42
C TYR A 77 -2.87 -0.17 -0.94
N VAL A 78 -3.00 0.40 -2.14
CA VAL A 78 -4.31 0.76 -2.73
C VAL A 78 -5.24 -0.45 -2.85
N ASN A 79 -4.70 -1.60 -3.24
CA ASN A 79 -5.47 -2.82 -3.46
C ASN A 79 -6.08 -3.37 -2.17
N PHE A 80 -5.53 -3.00 -1.01
CA PHE A 80 -5.98 -3.47 0.30
C PHE A 80 -6.96 -2.50 0.98
N PHE A 81 -7.42 -1.43 0.33
CA PHE A 81 -8.39 -0.52 0.95
C PHE A 81 -9.67 -1.23 1.44
N PRO A 82 -10.26 -2.17 0.70
CA PRO A 82 -11.42 -2.92 1.19
C PRO A 82 -11.09 -3.79 2.42
N PHE A 83 -9.89 -4.37 2.45
CA PHE A 83 -9.37 -5.11 3.60
C PHE A 83 -9.14 -4.20 4.82
N MET A 84 -8.46 -3.06 4.62
CA MET A 84 -8.19 -2.05 5.66
C MET A 84 -9.46 -1.41 6.21
N GLY A 85 -10.50 -1.31 5.37
CA GLY A 85 -11.83 -0.83 5.75
C GLY A 85 -12.71 -1.89 6.41
N LYS A 86 -12.23 -3.14 6.57
CA LYS A 86 -12.99 -4.27 7.15
C LYS A 86 -14.30 -4.56 6.39
N ILE A 87 -14.34 -4.23 5.09
CA ILE A 87 -15.54 -4.38 4.25
C ILE A 87 -15.72 -5.85 3.81
N ILE A 88 -14.62 -6.61 3.71
CA ILE A 88 -14.64 -8.00 3.26
C ILE A 88 -15.18 -8.89 4.39
N PRO A 89 -16.23 -9.71 4.18
CA PRO A 89 -16.74 -10.62 5.19
C PRO A 89 -15.69 -11.66 5.63
N SER A 90 -15.67 -12.01 6.91
CA SER A 90 -14.70 -12.97 7.50
C SER A 90 -14.72 -14.37 6.87
N GLY A 91 -15.86 -14.78 6.31
CA GLY A 91 -16.04 -16.04 5.59
C GLY A 91 -15.79 -15.97 4.08
N SER A 92 -15.44 -14.81 3.52
CA SER A 92 -15.26 -14.64 2.07
C SER A 92 -13.92 -15.19 1.60
N TRP A 93 -13.91 -15.97 0.52
CA TRP A 93 -12.66 -16.44 -0.13
C TRP A 93 -11.77 -15.28 -0.61
N ILE A 94 -12.35 -14.09 -0.81
CA ILE A 94 -11.58 -12.88 -1.14
C ILE A 94 -10.65 -12.52 0.02
N LEU A 95 -11.07 -12.70 1.27
CA LEU A 95 -10.23 -12.46 2.44
C LEU A 95 -8.98 -13.36 2.41
N GLU A 96 -9.11 -14.62 2.00
CA GLU A 96 -7.98 -15.51 1.81
C GLU A 96 -6.97 -14.96 0.82
N LYS A 97 -7.44 -14.48 -0.33
CA LYS A 97 -6.59 -13.90 -1.38
C LYS A 97 -5.89 -12.64 -0.90
N GLN A 98 -6.57 -11.78 -0.14
CA GLN A 98 -5.94 -10.62 0.48
C GLN A 98 -4.84 -11.03 1.47
N LEU A 99 -5.10 -12.02 2.34
CA LEU A 99 -4.09 -12.53 3.27
C LEU A 99 -2.90 -13.18 2.54
N GLU A 100 -3.14 -13.89 1.44
CA GLU A 100 -2.08 -14.44 0.56
C GLU A 100 -1.20 -13.34 -0.03
N LEU A 101 -1.79 -12.30 -0.61
CA LEU A 101 -1.05 -11.19 -1.20
C LEU A 101 -0.24 -10.42 -0.16
N ILE A 102 -0.84 -10.13 0.99
CA ILE A 102 -0.18 -9.41 2.09
C ILE A 102 1.00 -10.22 2.62
N SER A 103 0.79 -11.51 2.94
CA SER A 103 1.83 -12.39 3.52
C SER A 103 2.94 -12.79 2.53
N ASN A 104 2.80 -12.46 1.26
CA ASN A 104 3.79 -12.83 0.25
C ASN A 104 5.08 -11.99 0.38
N ARG A 105 6.14 -12.63 0.87
CA ARG A 105 7.50 -12.07 1.03
C ARG A 105 8.15 -11.64 -0.28
N SER A 106 7.82 -12.33 -1.37
CA SER A 106 8.29 -11.97 -2.70
C SER A 106 7.57 -10.73 -3.25
N LEU A 107 6.42 -10.32 -2.70
CA LEU A 107 5.67 -9.14 -3.15
C LEU A 107 5.81 -7.97 -2.18
N LEU A 108 5.21 -8.08 -1.00
CA LEU A 108 4.96 -6.95 -0.09
C LEU A 108 5.56 -7.15 1.29
N TRP A 109 5.60 -8.38 1.79
CA TRP A 109 6.05 -8.65 3.16
C TRP A 109 7.57 -8.49 3.29
N SER A 110 8.01 -7.76 4.31
CA SER A 110 9.42 -7.63 4.68
C SER A 110 9.59 -7.76 6.19
N ASP A 111 10.83 -7.94 6.64
CA ASP A 111 11.16 -8.03 8.06
C ASP A 111 11.05 -6.68 8.80
N TYR A 112 10.69 -5.61 8.09
CA TYR A 112 10.57 -4.24 8.62
C TYR A 112 9.14 -3.67 8.51
N GLY A 113 8.21 -4.41 7.89
CA GLY A 113 6.85 -3.97 7.57
C GLY A 113 6.44 -4.29 6.13
N LEU A 114 5.23 -3.88 5.73
CA LEU A 114 4.73 -4.05 4.37
C LEU A 114 5.24 -2.95 3.45
N ARG A 115 5.72 -3.31 2.26
CA ARG A 115 6.09 -2.39 1.18
C ARG A 115 4.87 -1.67 0.62
N SER A 116 5.03 -0.42 0.20
CA SER A 116 3.93 0.34 -0.42
C SER A 116 3.52 -0.16 -1.79
N LEU A 117 4.43 -0.83 -2.49
CA LEU A 117 4.25 -1.37 -3.83
C LEU A 117 5.00 -2.70 -3.94
N ALA A 118 4.39 -3.67 -4.60
CA ALA A 118 4.95 -5.00 -4.79
C ALA A 118 6.25 -4.92 -5.60
N THR A 119 7.23 -5.76 -5.24
CA THR A 119 8.52 -5.81 -5.94
C THR A 119 8.41 -6.18 -7.42
N THR A 120 7.32 -6.83 -7.81
CA THR A 120 7.01 -7.26 -9.18
C THR A 120 6.37 -6.17 -10.03
N SER A 121 5.99 -5.02 -9.44
CA SER A 121 5.47 -3.88 -10.20
C SER A 121 6.56 -3.31 -11.10
N SER A 122 6.20 -2.95 -12.34
CA SER A 122 7.08 -2.23 -13.27
C SER A 122 7.56 -0.87 -12.73
N LEU A 123 6.84 -0.31 -11.75
CA LEU A 123 7.15 0.95 -11.09
C LEU A 123 7.92 0.79 -9.77
N TYR A 124 8.19 -0.43 -9.31
CA TYR A 124 8.90 -0.66 -8.04
C TYR A 124 10.27 0.00 -8.04
N MET A 125 10.49 0.87 -7.05
CA MET A 125 11.68 1.71 -6.87
C MET A 125 12.08 2.55 -8.10
N LYS A 126 11.15 2.82 -9.02
CA LYS A 126 11.38 3.68 -10.19
C LYS A 126 11.12 5.14 -9.85
N TYR A 127 12.01 6.00 -10.32
CA TYR A 127 11.85 7.44 -10.31
C TYR A 127 10.64 7.87 -11.16
N ASN A 128 9.99 8.97 -10.80
CA ASN A 128 8.90 9.53 -11.59
C ASN A 128 9.40 10.49 -12.69
N ASN A 129 10.47 11.23 -12.38
CA ASN A 129 11.25 12.03 -13.31
C ASN A 129 12.70 12.10 -12.79
N GLU A 130 13.52 13.00 -13.32
CA GLU A 130 14.93 13.14 -12.94
C GLU A 130 15.14 13.41 -11.43
N HIS A 131 14.23 14.17 -10.80
CA HIS A 131 14.40 14.66 -9.43
C HIS A 131 13.46 13.99 -8.43
N ASP A 132 12.39 13.36 -8.89
CA ASP A 132 11.38 12.71 -8.07
C ASP A 132 11.71 11.22 -7.86
N ALA A 133 12.45 10.96 -6.79
CA ALA A 133 12.76 9.61 -6.30
C ALA A 133 11.49 8.79 -5.96
N PRO A 134 11.58 7.44 -5.96
CA PRO A 134 10.46 6.59 -5.56
C PRO A 134 10.06 6.86 -4.10
N TYR A 135 8.78 7.20 -3.90
CA TYR A 135 8.24 7.53 -2.57
C TYR A 135 7.26 6.47 -2.08
N TRP A 136 6.09 6.38 -2.72
CA TRP A 136 5.10 5.31 -2.51
C TRP A 136 5.33 4.10 -3.44
N ARG A 137 6.56 3.91 -3.91
CA ARG A 137 6.94 2.84 -4.87
C ARG A 137 7.82 1.75 -4.26
N GLY A 138 7.74 1.51 -2.95
CA GLY A 138 8.41 0.38 -2.30
C GLY A 138 8.68 0.59 -0.81
N SER A 139 8.89 1.84 -0.38
CA SER A 139 9.14 2.19 1.03
C SER A 139 8.01 1.73 1.96
N ILE A 140 8.33 1.59 3.24
CA ILE A 140 7.40 1.14 4.28
C ILE A 140 6.86 2.37 5.03
N TRP A 141 5.53 2.47 5.10
CA TRP A 141 4.83 3.59 5.71
C TRP A 141 3.95 3.15 6.88
N ILE A 142 4.09 3.81 8.02
CA ILE A 142 3.48 3.36 9.28
C ILE A 142 1.96 3.60 9.31
N ASN A 143 1.45 4.66 8.69
CA ASN A 143 -0.01 4.88 8.57
C ASN A 143 -0.73 3.73 7.86
N MET A 144 -0.20 3.27 6.72
CA MET A 144 -0.81 2.17 5.97
C MET A 144 -0.62 0.82 6.68
N ASN A 145 0.57 0.57 7.24
CA ASN A 145 0.81 -0.61 8.05
C ASN A 145 -0.08 -0.67 9.30
N TYR A 146 -0.37 0.47 9.95
CA TYR A 146 -1.31 0.56 11.06
C TYR A 146 -2.72 0.14 10.64
N ARG A 147 -3.19 0.59 9.46
CA ARG A 147 -4.50 0.18 8.93
C ARG A 147 -4.55 -1.33 8.64
N VAL A 148 -3.49 -1.90 8.07
CA VAL A 148 -3.41 -3.35 7.85
C VAL A 148 -3.38 -4.13 9.17
N LEU A 149 -2.63 -3.66 10.17
CA LEU A 149 -2.64 -4.26 11.51
C LEU A 149 -4.01 -4.19 12.17
N SER A 150 -4.71 -3.06 12.07
CA SER A 150 -6.07 -2.89 12.59
C SER A 150 -7.05 -3.89 11.97
N ALA A 151 -6.96 -4.09 10.65
CA ALA A 151 -7.79 -5.08 9.97
C ALA A 151 -7.40 -6.53 10.32
N LEU A 152 -6.10 -6.86 10.37
CA LEU A 152 -5.64 -8.18 10.81
C LEU A 152 -6.07 -8.50 12.25
N HIS A 153 -6.03 -7.51 13.15
CA HIS A 153 -6.53 -7.66 14.52
C HIS A 153 -8.03 -7.98 14.51
N HIS A 154 -8.83 -7.19 13.80
CA HIS A 154 -10.27 -7.43 13.65
C HIS A 154 -10.57 -8.85 13.12
N TYR A 155 -9.96 -9.26 12.00
CA TYR A 155 -10.16 -10.59 11.44
C TYR A 155 -9.59 -11.72 12.30
N SER A 156 -8.71 -11.43 13.26
CA SER A 156 -8.25 -12.41 14.25
C SER A 156 -9.23 -12.65 15.39
N GLU A 157 -10.22 -11.77 15.55
CA GLU A 157 -11.27 -11.83 16.57
C GLU A 157 -12.61 -12.28 15.98
N GLU A 158 -12.87 -11.98 14.71
CA GLU A 158 -14.05 -12.44 13.99
C GLU A 158 -14.06 -13.96 13.77
N ASN A 159 -15.24 -14.56 13.90
CA ASN A 159 -15.44 -15.96 13.54
C ASN A 159 -15.32 -16.12 12.02
N GLY A 160 -14.43 -17.01 11.56
CA GLY A 160 -14.25 -17.31 10.15
C GLY A 160 -13.11 -18.30 9.91
N PRO A 161 -13.05 -18.91 8.71
CA PRO A 161 -12.03 -19.92 8.38
C PRO A 161 -10.60 -19.36 8.38
N TYR A 162 -10.43 -18.03 8.33
CA TYR A 162 -9.13 -17.37 8.22
C TYR A 162 -8.65 -16.71 9.52
N GLN A 163 -9.37 -16.90 10.62
CA GLN A 163 -9.10 -16.25 11.91
C GLN A 163 -7.67 -16.50 12.41
N ASP A 164 -7.25 -17.77 12.49
CA ASP A 164 -5.92 -18.14 12.98
C ASP A 164 -4.79 -17.59 12.08
N ARG A 165 -5.03 -17.56 10.76
CA ARG A 165 -4.09 -17.00 9.79
C ARG A 165 -3.93 -15.48 10.00
N ALA A 166 -5.04 -14.77 10.14
CA ALA A 166 -5.03 -13.33 10.44
C ALA A 166 -4.30 -13.04 11.76
N LYS A 167 -4.54 -13.86 12.80
CA LYS A 167 -3.87 -13.78 14.10
C LYS A 167 -2.36 -13.97 14.02
N ALA A 168 -1.90 -14.97 13.25
CA ALA A 168 -0.48 -15.22 13.06
C ALA A 168 0.21 -14.06 12.33
N MET A 169 -0.40 -13.59 11.23
CA MET A 169 0.10 -12.45 10.45
C MET A 169 0.12 -11.16 11.28
N TYR A 170 -0.93 -10.88 12.06
CA TYR A 170 -0.98 -9.74 12.98
C TYR A 170 0.23 -9.71 13.92
N LYS A 171 0.49 -10.83 14.61
CA LYS A 171 1.59 -10.94 15.56
C LYS A 171 2.95 -10.70 14.91
N GLU A 172 3.19 -11.31 13.75
CA GLU A 172 4.46 -11.19 13.04
C GLU A 172 4.67 -9.76 12.51
N LEU A 173 3.69 -9.19 11.80
CA LEU A 173 3.80 -7.84 11.24
C LEU A 173 4.00 -6.79 12.35
N ARG A 174 3.25 -6.91 13.45
CA ARG A 174 3.37 -6.03 14.61
C ARG A 174 4.77 -6.10 15.21
N SER A 175 5.31 -7.31 15.38
CA SER A 175 6.67 -7.51 15.89
C SER A 175 7.72 -6.86 14.98
N ASN A 176 7.60 -7.05 13.66
CA ASN A 176 8.54 -6.49 12.67
C ASN A 176 8.55 -4.96 12.71
N LEU A 177 7.38 -4.33 12.73
CA LEU A 177 7.23 -2.88 12.77
C LEU A 177 7.80 -2.28 14.07
N ILE A 178 7.38 -2.78 15.24
CA ILE A 178 7.85 -2.27 16.54
C ILE A 178 9.37 -2.41 16.63
N ARG A 179 9.91 -3.59 16.29
CA ARG A 179 11.35 -3.86 16.33
C ARG A 179 12.12 -2.90 15.45
N ASN A 180 11.66 -2.67 14.22
CA ASN A 180 12.35 -1.79 13.29
C ASN A 180 12.29 -0.31 13.73
N ILE A 181 11.12 0.18 14.15
CA ILE A 181 10.94 1.56 14.63
C ILE A 181 11.82 1.81 15.87
N VAL A 182 11.76 0.91 16.87
CA VAL A 182 12.56 1.04 18.10
C VAL A 182 14.06 0.95 17.81
N ARG A 183 14.48 0.07 16.89
CA ARG A 183 15.89 -0.01 16.45
C ARG A 183 16.36 1.32 15.87
N ASN A 184 15.60 1.91 14.94
CA ASN A 184 15.94 3.20 14.35
C ASN A 184 15.97 4.31 15.40
N TYR A 185 14.96 4.38 16.27
CA TYR A 185 14.92 5.38 17.34
C TYR A 185 16.14 5.28 18.27
N ARG A 186 16.54 4.06 18.66
CA ARG A 186 17.73 3.83 19.49
C ARG A 186 19.04 4.20 18.78
N GLN A 187 19.13 3.97 17.48
CA GLN A 187 20.34 4.23 16.69
C GLN A 187 20.50 5.70 16.31
N THR A 188 19.41 6.39 15.98
CA THR A 188 19.45 7.74 15.39
C THR A 188 18.83 8.81 16.27
N GLY A 189 18.10 8.45 17.33
CA GLY A 189 17.35 9.38 18.18
C GLY A 189 16.05 9.91 17.56
N PHE A 190 15.62 9.40 16.40
CA PHE A 190 14.49 9.94 15.64
C PHE A 190 13.47 8.88 15.21
N LEU A 191 12.22 9.33 15.09
CA LEU A 191 11.22 8.69 14.24
C LEU A 191 11.29 9.28 12.84
N TRP A 192 11.09 8.42 11.83
CA TRP A 192 11.24 8.76 10.43
C TRP A 192 9.90 8.67 9.71
N GLU A 193 9.78 9.43 8.62
CA GLU A 193 8.59 9.47 7.79
C GLU A 193 8.23 8.11 7.15
N GLN A 194 9.26 7.43 6.66
CA GLN A 194 9.17 6.12 6.02
C GLN A 194 10.43 5.29 6.34
N TYR A 195 10.37 4.00 6.07
CA TYR A 195 11.48 3.07 6.31
C TYR A 195 11.86 2.30 5.05
N ASP A 196 13.16 2.02 4.89
CA ASP A 196 13.70 1.26 3.77
C ASP A 196 13.21 -0.20 3.80
N GLN A 197 12.83 -0.72 2.65
CA GLN A 197 12.27 -2.05 2.50
C GLN A 197 13.30 -3.19 2.42
N ILE A 198 14.60 -2.88 2.39
CA ILE A 198 15.70 -3.85 2.31
C ILE A 198 16.45 -3.94 3.64
N ASN A 199 16.75 -2.79 4.26
CA ASN A 199 17.53 -2.76 5.51
C ASN A 199 16.76 -2.17 6.70
N GLY A 200 15.57 -1.63 6.49
CA GLY A 200 14.73 -1.06 7.55
C GLY A 200 15.18 0.31 8.06
N ASN A 201 16.20 0.93 7.48
CA ASN A 201 16.68 2.24 7.94
C ASN A 201 15.63 3.33 7.68
N GLY A 202 15.54 4.30 8.59
CA GLY A 202 14.70 5.48 8.43
C GLY A 202 15.08 6.31 7.20
N LYS A 203 14.09 6.81 6.47
CA LYS A 203 14.23 7.63 5.25
C LYS A 203 13.22 8.77 5.25
N GLY A 204 13.52 9.82 4.47
CA GLY A 204 12.65 11.00 4.36
C GLY A 204 12.81 11.94 5.55
N ALA A 205 11.73 12.68 5.86
CA ALA A 205 11.76 13.67 6.91
C ALA A 205 12.00 13.05 8.32
N HIS A 206 12.74 13.77 9.16
CA HIS A 206 12.91 13.50 10.59
C HIS A 206 13.21 14.81 11.36
N PRO A 207 12.79 14.95 12.63
CA PRO A 207 11.89 14.05 13.35
C PRO A 207 10.50 14.02 12.70
N PHE A 208 9.94 12.83 12.52
CA PHE A 208 8.60 12.65 12.00
C PHE A 208 7.70 12.00 13.06
N THR A 209 7.33 12.80 14.06
CA THR A 209 6.29 12.44 15.04
C THR A 209 4.88 12.71 14.49
N GLY A 210 4.71 12.65 13.16
CA GLY A 210 3.42 12.62 12.48
C GLY A 210 2.79 11.23 12.61
N TRP A 211 2.36 10.62 11.50
CA TRP A 211 1.73 9.29 11.57
C TRP A 211 2.66 8.17 12.06
N THR A 212 3.99 8.34 12.08
CA THR A 212 4.88 7.35 12.68
C THR A 212 4.65 7.23 14.19
N SER A 213 4.04 8.23 14.84
CA SER A 213 3.58 8.16 16.24
C SER A 213 2.49 7.11 16.46
N LEU A 214 1.81 6.61 15.42
CA LEU A 214 0.92 5.44 15.51
C LEU A 214 1.62 4.20 16.06
N ALA A 215 2.96 4.16 16.05
CA ALA A 215 3.74 3.15 16.76
C ALA A 215 3.29 2.94 18.23
N VAL A 216 2.87 4.01 18.91
CA VAL A 216 2.36 3.92 20.29
C VAL A 216 1.04 3.14 20.35
N LEU A 217 0.12 3.40 19.42
CA LEU A 217 -1.15 2.67 19.33
C LEU A 217 -0.93 1.20 18.94
N ILE A 218 0.01 0.95 18.02
CA ILE A 218 0.44 -0.42 17.67
C ILE A 218 0.97 -1.15 18.91
N MET A 219 1.82 -0.52 19.72
CA MET A 219 2.35 -1.11 20.96
C MET A 219 1.25 -1.34 22.00
N ALA A 220 0.28 -0.44 22.11
CA ALA A 220 -0.86 -0.57 23.02
C ALA A 220 -1.94 -1.54 22.53
N GLU A 221 -1.87 -1.99 21.27
CA GLU A 221 -2.92 -2.79 20.60
C GLU A 221 -4.27 -2.07 20.60
N ALA A 222 -4.23 -0.73 20.55
CA ALA A 222 -5.39 0.14 20.55
C ALA A 222 -5.74 0.53 19.12
N TYR A 223 -6.70 -0.18 18.53
CA TYR A 223 -7.19 0.05 17.17
C TYR A 223 -8.64 0.51 17.18
N ASP A 224 -9.00 1.40 16.25
CA ASP A 224 -10.37 1.86 16.11
C ASP A 224 -11.30 0.73 15.65
N THR A 225 -12.47 0.61 16.27
CA THR A 225 -13.62 -0.11 15.73
C THR A 225 -14.36 0.82 14.76
N ILE A 226 -14.57 0.37 13.52
CA ILE A 226 -15.28 1.10 12.47
C ILE A 226 -16.70 0.55 12.40
#